data_AF-A0A7Y7WFR7-F1
#
_entry.id   AF-A0A7Y7WFR7-F1
#
_cell.length_a   1.000
_cell.length_b   1.000
_cell.length_c   1.000
_cell.angle_alpha   90.00
_cell.angle_beta   90.00
_cell.angle_gamma   90.00
#
_symmetry.space_group_name_H-M   'P 1'
#
loop_
_entity.id
_entity.type
_entity.pdbx_description
1 polymer ?
#
loop_
_entity_poly.entity_id
_entity_poly.type
_entity_poly.pdbx_seq_one_letter_code
_entity_poly.pdbx_strand_id
1 'polypeptide(L)'
;MNSKDPVAELYREGRKQFIEWVPGGGARLDALFHTAPALGELAVGVVYGYLHQRPGLDPRLREAATFAAIVAAGMVGAPLSVHFKTGLASGLAPGEYTELLLQVSAFTGFPRAVETADQLNQLFADADMPSPPARTPRAVTLAFCEAVREGHGAFRISPEARALLRKTHQFQATATAADRVLLECYQQDQPVPRGVLQVRVDGEQIVAVTLFSPE
;
A
#
# COMPACT_ATOMS: atom_id res chain seq x y z
N MET A 1 31.80 12.92 25.94
CA MET A 1 31.03 11.84 25.30
C MET A 1 29.55 12.16 25.44
N ASN A 2 28.93 12.76 24.44
CA ASN A 2 27.49 12.99 24.43
C ASN A 2 26.85 11.72 23.83
N SER A 3 26.79 10.65 24.62
CA SER A 3 26.10 9.43 24.20
C SER A 3 24.61 9.70 24.31
N LYS A 4 23.99 10.19 23.22
CA LYS A 4 22.53 10.21 23.11
C LYS A 4 22.04 8.78 23.31
N ASP A 5 21.06 8.58 24.19
CA ASP A 5 20.40 7.30 24.37
C ASP A 5 19.80 6.86 23.02
N PRO A 6 20.31 5.77 22.39
CA PRO A 6 19.85 5.33 21.08
C PRO A 6 18.34 5.00 21.07
N VAL A 7 17.79 4.51 22.18
CA VAL A 7 16.36 4.16 22.27
C VAL A 7 15.52 5.42 22.25
N ALA A 8 15.93 6.46 22.98
CA ALA A 8 15.24 7.74 22.99
C ALA A 8 15.28 8.45 21.62
N GLU A 9 16.36 8.29 20.85
CA GLU A 9 16.45 8.79 19.48
C GLU A 9 15.49 8.05 18.54
N LEU A 10 15.49 6.71 18.59
CA LEU A 10 14.55 5.89 17.82
C LEU A 10 13.09 6.25 18.17
N TYR A 11 12.76 6.40 19.44
CA TYR A 11 11.41 6.79 19.86
C TYR A 11 11.01 8.15 19.27
N ARG A 12 11.91 9.14 19.30
CA ARG A 12 11.63 10.48 18.77
C ARG A 12 11.34 10.45 17.27
N GLU A 13 12.18 9.78 16.50
CA GLU A 13 11.98 9.65 15.06
C GLU A 13 10.73 8.83 14.73
N GLY A 14 10.50 7.74 15.46
CA GLY A 14 9.31 6.91 15.29
C GLY A 14 8.03 7.65 15.63
N ARG A 15 8.01 8.43 16.70
CA ARG A 15 6.85 9.26 17.09
C ARG A 15 6.58 10.33 16.05
N LYS A 16 7.62 10.98 15.53
CA LYS A 16 7.50 11.98 14.46
C LYS A 16 6.84 11.36 13.21
N GLN A 17 7.38 10.24 12.73
CA GLN A 17 6.85 9.54 11.56
C GLN A 17 5.40 9.08 11.78
N PHE A 18 5.09 8.54 12.95
CA PHE A 18 3.73 8.11 13.27
C PHE A 18 2.72 9.26 13.25
N ILE A 19 3.11 10.45 13.73
CA ILE A 19 2.26 11.64 13.71
C ILE A 19 2.00 12.14 12.30
N GLU A 20 2.97 12.03 11.41
CA GLU A 20 2.81 12.38 9.99
C GLU A 20 1.79 11.46 9.30
N TRP A 21 1.73 10.18 9.68
CA TRP A 21 0.81 9.22 9.08
C TRP A 21 -0.57 9.17 9.72
N VAL A 22 -0.66 9.37 11.02
CA VAL A 22 -1.88 9.19 11.80
C VAL A 22 -2.32 10.52 12.38
N PRO A 23 -3.41 11.13 11.87
CA PRO A 23 -4.00 12.32 12.47
C PRO A 23 -4.30 12.11 13.96
N GLY A 24 -3.86 13.04 14.80
CA GLY A 24 -3.96 12.90 16.27
C GLY A 24 -3.04 11.83 16.86
N GLY A 25 -2.06 11.32 16.10
CA GLY A 25 -1.21 10.20 16.46
C GLY A 25 -0.42 10.41 17.75
N GLY A 26 0.03 11.64 18.02
CA GLY A 26 0.76 11.97 19.24
C GLY A 26 -0.09 11.72 20.50
N ALA A 27 -1.27 12.33 20.56
CA ALA A 27 -2.21 12.12 21.66
C ALA A 27 -2.63 10.65 21.80
N ARG A 28 -2.77 9.94 20.68
CA ARG A 28 -3.05 8.49 20.68
C ARG A 28 -1.91 7.69 21.33
N LEU A 29 -0.67 7.95 20.96
CA LEU A 29 0.50 7.28 21.55
C LEU A 29 0.62 7.60 23.05
N ASP A 30 0.44 8.87 23.40
CA ASP A 30 0.53 9.34 24.78
C ASP A 30 -0.56 8.65 25.64
N ALA A 31 -1.78 8.49 25.13
CA ALA A 31 -2.86 7.78 25.81
C ALA A 31 -2.61 6.25 25.88
N LEU A 32 -2.17 5.64 24.78
CA LEU A 32 -1.96 4.19 24.69
C LEU A 32 -0.86 3.70 25.64
N PHE A 33 0.22 4.48 25.78
CA PHE A 33 1.38 4.11 26.59
C PHE A 33 1.46 4.83 27.94
N HIS A 34 0.40 5.55 28.35
CA HIS A 34 0.37 6.32 29.59
C HIS A 34 0.83 5.53 30.82
N THR A 35 0.31 4.31 30.99
CA THR A 35 0.64 3.43 32.13
C THR A 35 2.02 2.76 31.99
N ALA A 36 2.50 2.57 30.76
CA ALA A 36 3.72 1.82 30.46
C ALA A 36 4.58 2.56 29.41
N PRO A 37 5.17 3.73 29.75
CA PRO A 37 5.86 4.58 28.78
C PRO A 37 7.07 3.91 28.13
N ALA A 38 7.82 3.09 28.88
CA ALA A 38 8.96 2.33 28.34
C ALA A 38 8.55 1.35 27.22
N LEU A 39 7.33 0.82 27.26
CA LEU A 39 6.80 0.01 26.16
C LEU A 39 6.59 0.88 24.91
N GLY A 40 6.13 2.11 25.07
CA GLY A 40 5.98 3.07 23.98
C GLY A 40 7.33 3.42 23.35
N GLU A 41 8.36 3.66 24.16
CA GLU A 41 9.72 3.90 23.68
C GLU A 41 10.23 2.76 22.80
N LEU A 42 10.07 1.51 23.27
CA LEU A 42 10.47 0.34 22.52
C LEU A 42 9.59 0.09 21.29
N ALA A 43 8.26 0.07 21.44
CA ALA A 43 7.35 -0.27 20.36
C ALA A 43 7.39 0.78 19.24
N VAL A 44 7.29 2.06 19.58
CA VAL A 44 7.30 3.15 18.60
C VAL A 44 8.71 3.32 18.02
N GLY A 45 9.74 3.23 18.86
CA GLY A 45 11.13 3.35 18.41
C GLY A 45 11.56 2.22 17.49
N VAL A 46 11.23 0.97 17.83
CA VAL A 46 11.57 -0.18 16.98
C VAL A 46 10.73 -0.19 15.70
N VAL A 47 9.40 -0.06 15.81
CA VAL A 47 8.52 -0.18 14.64
C VAL A 47 8.68 1.01 13.71
N TYR A 48 8.49 2.23 14.20
CA TYR A 48 8.49 3.42 13.34
C TYR A 48 9.90 4.04 13.26
N GLY A 49 10.63 4.12 14.37
CA GLY A 49 11.96 4.73 14.39
C GLY A 49 13.05 3.92 13.67
N TYR A 50 12.94 2.59 13.63
CA TYR A 50 13.96 1.73 13.03
C TYR A 50 13.44 0.94 11.85
N LEU A 51 12.44 0.09 12.05
CA LEU A 51 12.00 -0.87 11.05
C LEU A 51 11.55 -0.15 9.76
N HIS A 52 10.69 0.87 9.85
CA HIS A 52 10.22 1.65 8.70
C HIS A 52 11.33 2.40 7.95
N GLN A 53 12.47 2.66 8.58
CA GLN A 53 13.61 3.34 7.95
C GLN A 53 14.56 2.37 7.23
N ARG A 54 14.41 1.06 7.42
CA ARG A 54 15.29 0.07 6.79
C ARG A 54 15.05 0.03 5.27
N PRO A 55 16.11 0.08 4.44
CA PRO A 55 15.98 0.20 2.99
C PRO A 55 15.59 -1.10 2.27
N GLY A 56 15.46 -2.21 2.99
CA GLY A 56 15.27 -3.53 2.38
C GLY A 56 13.87 -3.78 1.81
N LEU A 57 12.85 -3.04 2.26
CA LEU A 57 11.47 -3.12 1.77
C LEU A 57 10.93 -1.71 1.63
N ASP A 58 10.11 -1.46 0.61
CA ASP A 58 9.35 -0.22 0.53
C ASP A 58 8.27 -0.17 1.63
N PRO A 59 7.78 1.03 1.99
CA PRO A 59 6.78 1.19 3.04
C PRO A 59 5.49 0.39 2.83
N ARG A 60 5.01 0.26 1.58
CA ARG A 60 3.77 -0.46 1.26
C ARG A 60 3.94 -1.95 1.52
N LEU A 61 5.02 -2.53 1.03
CA LEU A 61 5.34 -3.95 1.23
C LEU A 61 5.52 -4.27 2.72
N ARG A 62 6.10 -3.33 3.46
CA ARG A 62 6.27 -3.46 4.91
C ARG A 62 4.93 -3.51 5.64
N GLU A 63 4.00 -2.63 5.31
CA GLU A 63 2.68 -2.61 5.92
C GLU A 63 1.80 -3.77 5.47
N ALA A 64 1.92 -4.21 4.22
CA ALA A 64 1.24 -5.41 3.73
C ALA A 64 1.70 -6.67 4.49
N ALA A 65 3.01 -6.79 4.75
CA ALA A 65 3.56 -7.88 5.55
C ALA A 65 3.10 -7.81 7.01
N THR A 66 3.07 -6.61 7.61
CA THR A 66 2.55 -6.42 8.96
C THR A 66 1.06 -6.78 9.06
N PHE A 67 0.24 -6.34 8.11
CA PHE A 67 -1.18 -6.70 8.05
C PHE A 67 -1.36 -8.22 7.99
N ALA A 68 -0.63 -8.90 7.09
CA ALA A 68 -0.68 -10.36 6.98
C ALA A 68 -0.28 -11.05 8.31
N ALA A 69 0.75 -10.54 9.00
CA ALA A 69 1.17 -11.07 10.30
C ALA A 69 0.12 -10.86 11.40
N ILE A 70 -0.55 -9.71 11.43
CA ILE A 70 -1.64 -9.39 12.37
C ILE A 70 -2.81 -10.35 12.18
N VAL A 71 -3.24 -10.55 10.93
CA VAL A 71 -4.31 -11.51 10.58
C VAL A 71 -3.89 -12.93 10.96
N ALA A 72 -2.66 -13.33 10.63
CA ALA A 72 -2.13 -14.65 10.96
C ALA A 72 -2.06 -14.90 12.47
N ALA A 73 -1.83 -13.88 13.28
CA ALA A 73 -1.86 -13.98 14.73
C ALA A 73 -3.28 -13.96 15.33
N GLY A 74 -4.32 -13.72 14.53
CA GLY A 74 -5.69 -13.54 15.01
C GLY A 74 -5.87 -12.25 15.82
N MET A 75 -5.04 -11.23 15.57
CA MET A 75 -5.09 -9.97 16.28
C MET A 75 -6.11 -9.04 15.62
N VAL A 76 -7.32 -9.01 16.15
CA VAL A 76 -8.33 -8.00 15.80
C VAL A 76 -8.35 -6.88 16.85
N GLY A 77 -8.56 -5.62 16.42
CA GLY A 77 -8.56 -4.45 17.31
C GLY A 77 -7.44 -3.44 17.02
N ALA A 78 -6.77 -2.94 18.07
CA ALA A 78 -5.84 -1.81 17.95
C ALA A 78 -4.68 -2.03 16.95
N PRO A 79 -3.99 -3.20 16.91
CA PRO A 79 -2.95 -3.43 15.92
C PRO A 79 -3.47 -3.33 14.47
N LEU A 80 -4.61 -3.98 14.19
CA LEU A 80 -5.23 -3.96 12.88
C LEU A 80 -5.67 -2.54 12.48
N SER A 81 -6.31 -1.80 13.39
CA SER A 81 -6.74 -0.41 13.16
C SER A 81 -5.56 0.53 12.89
N VAL A 82 -4.46 0.39 13.64
CA VAL A 82 -3.27 1.21 13.44
C VAL A 82 -2.62 0.92 12.09
N HIS A 83 -2.39 -0.36 11.78
CA HIS A 83 -1.71 -0.76 10.56
C HIS A 83 -2.56 -0.60 9.30
N PHE A 84 -3.89 -0.60 9.42
CA PHE A 84 -4.77 -0.13 8.35
C PHE A 84 -4.47 1.33 8.00
N LYS A 85 -4.41 2.23 9.00
CA LYS A 85 -4.15 3.66 8.80
C LYS A 85 -2.74 3.94 8.30
N THR A 86 -1.72 3.33 8.91
CA THR A 86 -0.32 3.54 8.48
C THR A 86 -0.04 2.91 7.13
N GLY A 87 -0.69 1.79 6.78
CA GLY A 87 -0.61 1.21 5.45
C GLY A 87 -1.25 2.09 4.37
N LEU A 88 -2.41 2.69 4.64
CA LEU A 88 -3.01 3.69 3.73
C LEU A 88 -2.08 4.90 3.54
N ALA A 89 -1.52 5.43 4.65
CA ALA A 89 -0.56 6.54 4.60
C ALA A 89 0.75 6.17 3.87
N SER A 90 1.17 4.90 3.96
CA SER A 90 2.31 4.35 3.22
C SER A 90 2.00 4.09 1.75
N GLY A 91 0.74 4.25 1.35
CA GLY A 91 0.29 4.18 -0.03
C GLY A 91 -0.38 2.87 -0.42
N LEU A 92 -0.71 1.94 0.48
CA LEU A 92 -1.61 0.83 0.14
C LEU A 92 -3.00 1.36 -0.23
N ALA A 93 -3.59 0.83 -1.29
CA ALA A 93 -4.97 1.13 -1.65
C ALA A 93 -5.95 0.31 -0.80
N PRO A 94 -7.17 0.82 -0.53
CA PRO A 94 -8.20 0.06 0.17
C PRO A 94 -8.48 -1.32 -0.43
N GLY A 95 -8.54 -1.43 -1.77
CA GLY A 95 -8.70 -2.72 -2.46
C GLY A 95 -7.52 -3.68 -2.32
N GLU A 96 -6.33 -3.21 -1.90
CA GLU A 96 -5.20 -4.11 -1.62
C GLU A 96 -5.40 -4.85 -0.29
N TYR A 97 -6.09 -4.26 0.70
CA TYR A 97 -6.42 -4.96 1.94
C TYR A 97 -7.38 -6.13 1.71
N THR A 98 -8.34 -5.99 0.79
CA THR A 98 -9.27 -7.07 0.46
C THR A 98 -8.54 -8.23 -0.23
N GLU A 99 -7.60 -7.93 -1.14
CA GLU A 99 -6.76 -8.93 -1.81
C GLU A 99 -5.78 -9.61 -0.84
N LEU A 100 -5.15 -8.83 0.06
CA LEU A 100 -4.28 -9.37 1.10
C LEU A 100 -5.05 -10.31 2.03
N LEU A 101 -6.25 -9.93 2.45
CA LEU A 101 -7.08 -10.77 3.32
C LEU A 101 -7.48 -12.06 2.62
N LEU A 102 -7.84 -12.00 1.33
CA LEU A 102 -8.12 -13.18 0.52
C LEU A 102 -6.89 -14.12 0.46
N GLN A 103 -5.72 -13.58 0.14
CA GLN A 103 -4.47 -14.34 0.07
C GLN A 103 -4.13 -15.01 1.40
N VAL A 104 -4.21 -14.26 2.50
CA VAL A 104 -3.82 -14.74 3.83
C VAL A 104 -4.82 -15.77 4.36
N SER A 105 -6.10 -15.68 4.00
CA SER A 105 -7.14 -16.64 4.42
C SER A 105 -6.78 -18.09 4.10
N ALA A 106 -6.10 -18.34 2.98
CA ALA A 106 -5.65 -19.67 2.57
C ALA A 106 -4.61 -20.28 3.52
N PHE A 107 -3.84 -19.46 4.23
CA PHE A 107 -2.74 -19.90 5.09
C PHE A 107 -3.04 -19.76 6.58
N THR A 108 -4.00 -18.92 6.96
CA THR A 108 -4.36 -18.66 8.37
C THR A 108 -5.68 -19.29 8.78
N GLY A 109 -6.43 -19.83 7.82
CA GLY A 109 -7.77 -20.36 8.00
C GLY A 109 -8.87 -19.30 7.93
N PHE A 110 -10.03 -19.69 7.40
CA PHE A 110 -11.19 -18.81 7.23
C PHE A 110 -11.71 -18.15 8.52
N PRO A 111 -11.72 -18.77 9.72
CA PRO A 111 -12.23 -18.11 10.91
C PRO A 111 -11.54 -16.77 11.23
N ARG A 112 -10.20 -16.72 11.17
CA ARG A 112 -9.43 -15.49 11.38
C ARG A 112 -9.67 -14.46 10.27
N ALA A 113 -9.82 -14.93 9.03
CA ALA A 113 -10.10 -14.04 7.91
C ALA A 113 -11.49 -13.41 8.00
N VAL A 114 -12.51 -14.17 8.43
CA VAL A 114 -13.87 -13.67 8.63
C VAL A 114 -13.92 -12.65 9.77
N GLU A 115 -13.24 -12.91 10.90
CA GLU A 115 -13.15 -11.95 12.01
C GLU A 115 -12.45 -10.65 11.59
N THR A 116 -11.39 -10.77 10.78
CA THR A 116 -10.70 -9.61 10.20
C THR A 116 -11.61 -8.86 9.23
N ALA A 117 -12.39 -9.56 8.40
CA ALA A 117 -13.33 -8.95 7.45
C ALA A 117 -14.38 -8.10 8.16
N ASP A 118 -14.92 -8.59 9.28
CA ASP A 118 -15.87 -7.82 10.10
C ASP A 118 -15.21 -6.55 10.67
N GLN A 119 -13.99 -6.65 11.18
CA GLN A 119 -13.25 -5.49 11.67
C GLN A 119 -12.89 -4.50 10.54
N LEU A 120 -12.63 -4.98 9.31
CA LEU A 120 -12.43 -4.12 8.15
C LEU A 120 -13.72 -3.36 7.80
N ASN A 121 -14.91 -3.99 7.88
CA ASN A 121 -16.17 -3.27 7.65
C ASN A 121 -16.27 -2.02 8.55
N GLN A 122 -15.92 -2.16 9.83
CA GLN A 122 -15.92 -1.04 10.77
C GLN A 122 -14.85 0.00 10.44
N LEU A 123 -13.64 -0.43 10.09
CA LEU A 123 -12.55 0.50 9.75
C LEU A 123 -12.85 1.31 8.49
N PHE A 124 -13.53 0.71 7.51
CA PHE A 124 -13.99 1.41 6.31
C PHE A 124 -15.10 2.41 6.62
N ALA A 125 -16.08 2.02 7.44
CA ALA A 125 -17.15 2.90 7.89
C ALA A 125 -16.61 4.10 8.70
N ASP A 126 -15.72 3.86 9.67
CA ASP A 126 -15.07 4.89 10.49
C ASP A 126 -14.25 5.88 9.66
N ALA A 127 -13.72 5.43 8.51
CA ALA A 127 -12.92 6.23 7.60
C ALA A 127 -13.74 6.87 6.47
N ASP A 128 -15.07 6.71 6.46
CA ASP A 128 -15.98 7.15 5.39
C ASP A 128 -15.52 6.67 4.00
N MET A 129 -15.03 5.43 3.93
CA MET A 129 -14.53 4.82 2.70
C MET A 129 -15.62 3.97 2.01
N PRO A 130 -15.67 3.97 0.66
CA PRO A 130 -16.56 3.07 -0.06
C PRO A 130 -16.31 1.60 0.30
N SER A 131 -17.40 0.86 0.56
CA SER A 131 -17.38 -0.58 0.80
C SER A 131 -18.42 -1.29 -0.09
N PRO A 132 -18.02 -2.24 -0.95
CA PRO A 132 -16.63 -2.67 -1.18
C PRO A 132 -15.77 -1.56 -1.80
N PRO A 133 -14.45 -1.54 -1.53
CA PRO A 133 -13.55 -0.61 -2.21
C PRO A 133 -13.48 -0.88 -3.71
N ALA A 134 -12.99 0.11 -4.44
CA ALA A 134 -12.52 -0.09 -5.80
C ALA A 134 -11.40 -1.17 -5.86
N ARG A 135 -11.27 -1.81 -7.02
CA ARG A 135 -10.20 -2.75 -7.32
C ARG A 135 -8.83 -2.12 -7.10
N THR A 136 -7.81 -2.97 -6.91
CA THR A 136 -6.43 -2.49 -6.74
C THR A 136 -5.99 -1.64 -7.94
N PRO A 137 -5.14 -0.61 -7.75
CA PRO A 137 -4.64 0.22 -8.85
C PRO A 137 -3.99 -0.61 -9.95
N ARG A 138 -3.31 -1.69 -9.57
CA ARG A 138 -2.74 -2.68 -10.49
C ARG A 138 -3.80 -3.36 -11.35
N ALA A 139 -4.88 -3.85 -10.73
CA ALA A 139 -5.98 -4.51 -11.45
C ALA A 139 -6.70 -3.54 -12.40
N VAL A 140 -6.99 -2.31 -11.96
CA VAL A 140 -7.61 -1.28 -12.80
C VAL A 140 -6.70 -0.94 -14.00
N THR A 141 -5.41 -0.78 -13.76
CA THR A 141 -4.42 -0.48 -14.82
C THR A 141 -4.33 -1.61 -15.85
N LEU A 142 -4.28 -2.88 -15.41
CA LEU A 142 -4.21 -4.02 -16.31
C LEU A 142 -5.49 -4.16 -17.15
N ALA A 143 -6.66 -3.98 -16.55
CA ALA A 143 -7.93 -3.98 -17.27
C ALA A 143 -7.98 -2.85 -18.33
N PHE A 144 -7.47 -1.67 -18.00
CA PHE A 144 -7.33 -0.58 -18.96
C PHE A 144 -6.41 -0.94 -20.14
N CYS A 145 -5.28 -1.61 -19.88
CA CYS A 145 -4.36 -2.01 -20.94
C CYS A 145 -4.99 -3.00 -21.91
N GLU A 146 -5.74 -3.99 -21.40
CA GLU A 146 -6.47 -4.95 -22.24
C GLU A 146 -7.56 -4.26 -23.06
N ALA A 147 -8.33 -3.34 -22.47
CA ALA A 147 -9.30 -2.55 -23.21
C ALA A 147 -8.64 -1.80 -24.39
N VAL A 148 -7.50 -1.13 -24.17
CA VAL A 148 -6.76 -0.42 -25.24
C VAL A 148 -6.29 -1.36 -26.36
N ARG A 149 -5.88 -2.59 -26.02
CA ARG A 149 -5.44 -3.62 -26.98
C ARG A 149 -6.61 -4.09 -27.85
N GLU A 150 -7.77 -4.29 -27.28
CA GLU A 150 -9.00 -4.66 -27.98
C GLU A 150 -9.60 -3.51 -28.80
N GLY A 151 -9.06 -2.29 -28.67
CA GLY A 151 -9.61 -1.10 -29.30
C GLY A 151 -10.78 -0.50 -28.54
N HIS A 152 -11.05 -0.98 -27.33
CA HIS A 152 -11.99 -0.42 -26.37
C HIS A 152 -11.32 0.70 -25.54
N GLY A 153 -12.13 1.58 -24.95
CA GLY A 153 -11.66 2.57 -23.97
C GLY A 153 -12.02 4.02 -24.30
N ALA A 154 -12.68 4.67 -23.34
CA ALA A 154 -13.07 6.07 -23.44
C ALA A 154 -11.94 7.05 -23.06
N PHE A 155 -10.94 6.60 -22.31
CA PHE A 155 -9.87 7.48 -21.83
C PHE A 155 -8.89 7.86 -22.94
N ARG A 156 -8.67 9.16 -23.11
CA ARG A 156 -7.79 9.69 -24.14
C ARG A 156 -6.32 9.56 -23.73
N ILE A 157 -5.57 8.73 -24.43
CA ILE A 157 -4.10 8.62 -24.34
C ILE A 157 -3.40 9.15 -25.59
N SER A 158 -2.10 9.46 -25.48
CA SER A 158 -1.30 9.89 -26.63
C SER A 158 -1.19 8.79 -27.70
N PRO A 159 -0.97 9.15 -28.98
CA PRO A 159 -0.74 8.17 -30.04
C PRO A 159 0.43 7.22 -29.74
N GLU A 160 1.49 7.73 -29.14
CA GLU A 160 2.70 6.98 -28.78
C GLU A 160 2.42 5.96 -27.67
N ALA A 161 1.74 6.39 -26.60
CA ALA A 161 1.33 5.50 -25.52
C ALA A 161 0.39 4.41 -26.02
N ARG A 162 -0.56 4.77 -26.91
CA ARG A 162 -1.46 3.80 -27.54
C ARG A 162 -0.71 2.79 -28.40
N ALA A 163 0.24 3.26 -29.21
CA ALA A 163 1.06 2.39 -30.05
C ALA A 163 1.93 1.43 -29.21
N LEU A 164 2.49 1.91 -28.10
CA LEU A 164 3.26 1.09 -27.16
C LEU A 164 2.38 0.00 -26.54
N LEU A 165 1.25 0.36 -25.94
CA LEU A 165 0.34 -0.59 -25.28
C LEU A 165 -0.14 -1.68 -26.25
N ARG A 166 -0.51 -1.33 -27.49
CA ARG A 166 -0.97 -2.29 -28.50
C ARG A 166 0.11 -3.27 -28.97
N LYS A 167 1.38 -2.84 -28.99
CA LYS A 167 2.52 -3.65 -29.42
C LYS A 167 3.17 -4.42 -28.27
N THR A 168 2.72 -4.22 -27.04
CA THR A 168 3.27 -4.88 -25.87
C THR A 168 2.82 -6.34 -25.82
N HIS A 169 3.78 -7.25 -25.63
CA HIS A 169 3.50 -8.66 -25.46
C HIS A 169 3.20 -8.99 -23.99
N GLN A 170 4.00 -8.43 -23.08
CA GLN A 170 3.88 -8.65 -21.65
C GLN A 170 3.95 -7.32 -20.90
N PHE A 171 3.00 -7.12 -19.99
CA PHE A 171 3.02 -6.02 -19.04
C PHE A 171 3.60 -6.48 -17.70
N GLN A 172 4.45 -5.66 -17.12
CA GLN A 172 4.79 -5.74 -15.71
C GLN A 172 4.27 -4.48 -15.02
N ALA A 173 3.32 -4.68 -14.11
CA ALA A 173 2.63 -3.60 -13.41
C ALA A 173 2.98 -3.62 -11.92
N THR A 174 3.56 -2.52 -11.44
CA THR A 174 3.98 -2.32 -10.06
C THR A 174 3.24 -1.13 -9.48
N ALA A 175 2.37 -1.37 -8.50
CA ALA A 175 1.71 -0.29 -7.77
C ALA A 175 2.73 0.40 -6.86
N THR A 176 2.85 1.71 -6.98
CA THR A 176 3.83 2.54 -6.25
C THR A 176 3.17 3.49 -5.25
N ALA A 177 1.88 3.79 -5.42
CA ALA A 177 1.03 4.48 -4.46
C ALA A 177 -0.42 4.01 -4.63
N ALA A 178 -1.32 4.43 -3.74
CA ALA A 178 -2.73 4.02 -3.77
C ALA A 178 -3.43 4.50 -5.05
N ASP A 179 -2.85 5.49 -5.74
CA ASP A 179 -3.34 6.09 -6.97
C ASP A 179 -2.38 5.91 -8.17
N ARG A 180 -1.27 5.14 -8.03
CA ARG A 180 -0.20 5.10 -9.04
C ARG A 180 0.33 3.70 -9.33
N VAL A 181 0.50 3.43 -10.62
CA VAL A 181 1.12 2.22 -11.14
C VAL A 181 2.22 2.58 -12.14
N LEU A 182 3.39 1.97 -11.99
CA LEU A 182 4.38 1.90 -13.05
C LEU A 182 4.12 0.67 -13.89
N LEU A 183 4.00 0.87 -15.20
CA LEU A 183 3.71 -0.16 -16.18
C LEU A 183 4.87 -0.25 -17.15
N GLU A 184 5.63 -1.33 -17.05
CA GLU A 184 6.71 -1.66 -17.96
C GLU A 184 6.19 -2.51 -19.12
N CYS A 185 6.53 -2.11 -20.34
CA CYS A 185 6.01 -2.72 -21.56
C CYS A 185 7.08 -3.53 -22.29
N TYR A 186 6.98 -4.86 -22.24
CA TYR A 186 7.97 -5.77 -22.84
C TYR A 186 7.52 -6.33 -24.18
N GLN A 187 8.49 -6.52 -25.08
CA GLN A 187 8.31 -7.30 -26.30
C GLN A 187 8.79 -8.73 -26.08
N GLN A 188 8.29 -9.65 -26.90
CA GLN A 188 8.68 -11.05 -26.84
C GLN A 188 10.20 -11.20 -26.93
N ASP A 189 10.76 -11.99 -26.02
CA ASP A 189 12.20 -12.30 -25.92
C ASP A 189 13.12 -11.08 -25.72
N GLN A 190 12.58 -9.94 -25.27
CA GLN A 190 13.37 -8.74 -24.95
C GLN A 190 13.49 -8.54 -23.43
N PRO A 191 14.71 -8.45 -22.86
CA PRO A 191 14.91 -8.30 -21.42
C PRO A 191 14.73 -6.86 -20.91
N VAL A 192 14.62 -5.89 -21.82
CA VAL A 192 14.48 -4.46 -21.50
C VAL A 192 13.10 -3.98 -21.92
N PRO A 193 12.39 -3.19 -21.09
CA PRO A 193 11.10 -2.65 -21.48
C PRO A 193 11.28 -1.66 -22.63
N ARG A 194 10.39 -1.74 -23.63
CA ARG A 194 10.34 -0.81 -24.77
C ARG A 194 9.84 0.58 -24.39
N GLY A 195 9.22 0.70 -23.22
CA GLY A 195 8.75 1.94 -22.64
C GLY A 195 8.14 1.67 -21.27
N VAL A 196 8.08 2.72 -20.45
CA VAL A 196 7.48 2.69 -19.13
C VAL A 196 6.37 3.73 -19.09
N LEU A 197 5.20 3.36 -18.59
CA LEU A 197 4.08 4.28 -18.39
C LEU A 197 3.86 4.47 -16.89
N GLN A 198 3.72 5.72 -16.45
CA GLN A 198 3.08 6.00 -15.17
C GLN A 198 1.59 6.15 -15.41
N VAL A 199 0.80 5.31 -14.77
CA VAL A 199 -0.66 5.34 -14.81
C VAL A 199 -1.18 5.83 -13.47
N ARG A 200 -2.05 6.84 -13.49
CA ARG A 200 -2.77 7.31 -12.30
C ARG A 200 -4.21 6.81 -12.32
N VAL A 201 -4.66 6.36 -11.17
CA VAL A 201 -5.98 5.75 -10.96
C VAL A 201 -6.71 6.51 -9.86
N ASP A 202 -8.00 6.78 -10.06
CA ASP A 202 -8.91 7.25 -9.03
C ASP A 202 -10.13 6.32 -8.96
N GLY A 203 -10.19 5.52 -7.89
CA GLY A 203 -11.14 4.43 -7.77
C GLY A 203 -11.05 3.46 -8.96
N GLU A 204 -12.12 3.37 -9.74
CA GLU A 204 -12.23 2.50 -10.92
C GLU A 204 -11.79 3.18 -12.23
N GLN A 205 -11.32 4.43 -12.18
CA GLN A 205 -11.08 5.25 -13.37
C GLN A 205 -9.59 5.53 -13.59
N ILE A 206 -9.18 5.50 -14.85
CA ILE A 206 -7.88 6.04 -15.26
C ILE A 206 -8.00 7.56 -15.34
N VAL A 207 -7.08 8.28 -14.69
CA VAL A 207 -7.10 9.76 -14.68
C VAL A 207 -5.88 10.38 -15.35
N ALA A 208 -4.77 9.65 -15.47
CA ALA A 208 -3.61 10.09 -16.25
C ALA A 208 -2.79 8.89 -16.75
N VAL A 209 -2.16 9.06 -17.91
CA VAL A 209 -1.19 8.12 -18.48
C VAL A 209 -0.02 8.94 -19.03
N THR A 210 1.17 8.75 -18.46
CA THR A 210 2.39 9.46 -18.84
C THR A 210 3.43 8.47 -19.34
N LEU A 211 3.91 8.66 -20.57
CA LEU A 211 4.92 7.82 -21.20
C LEU A 211 6.34 8.32 -20.87
N PHE A 212 7.19 7.40 -20.43
CA PHE A 212 8.63 7.54 -20.32
C PHE A 212 9.27 6.55 -21.29
N SER A 213 9.84 7.06 -22.36
CA SER A 213 10.62 6.26 -23.29
C SER A 213 12.11 6.46 -22.97
N PRO A 214 12.91 5.39 -22.85
CA PRO A 214 14.35 5.56 -22.91
C PRO A 214 14.73 6.18 -24.26
N GLU A 215 15.62 7.18 -24.23
CA GLU A 215 16.22 7.77 -25.44
C GLU A 215 16.98 6.73 -26.27
#